data_AF-A0A3D2R170-F1
#
_entry.id   AF-A0A3D2R170-F1
#
_cell.length_a   1.000
_cell.length_b   1.000
_cell.length_c   1.000
_cell.angle_alpha   90.00
_cell.angle_beta   90.00
_cell.angle_gamma   90.00
#
_symmetry.space_group_name_H-M   'P 1'
#
loop_
_entity.id
_entity.type
_entity.pdbx_description
1 polymer ?
#
loop_
_entity_poly.entity_id
_entity_poly.type
_entity_poly.pdbx_seq_one_letter_code
_entity_poly.pdbx_strand_id
1 'polypeptide(L)' 'IGINNRNLKTFEVTLQTTLDIMKDIPSDKITITESGIFTH' A
#
# COMPACT_ATOMS: atom_id res chain seq x y z
N ILE A 1 4.02 -7.10 -6.60
CA ILE A 1 3.65 -5.69 -6.86
C ILE A 1 3.83 -4.92 -5.57
N GLY A 2 4.64 -3.87 -5.57
CA GLY A 2 4.83 -2.98 -4.42
C GLY A 2 3.76 -1.90 -4.40
N ILE A 3 3.13 -1.68 -3.25
CA ILE A 3 2.18 -0.58 -3.01
C ILE A 3 2.77 0.31 -1.93
N ASN A 4 3.07 1.56 -2.27
CA ASN A 4 3.59 2.53 -1.32
C ASN A 4 2.44 3.36 -0.75
N ASN A 5 2.25 3.30 0.56
CA ASN A 5 1.21 4.05 1.27
C ASN A 5 1.53 5.55 1.39
N ARG A 6 2.70 6.01 0.92
CA ARG A 6 3.11 7.42 0.90
C ARG A 6 2.79 8.07 -0.43
N ASN A 7 1.95 9.10 -0.40
CA ASN A 7 1.79 10.00 -1.54
C ASN A 7 3.06 10.85 -1.71
N LEU A 8 3.77 10.76 -2.85
CA LEU A 8 5.03 11.46 -3.04
C LEU A 8 4.90 12.98 -3.27
N LYS A 9 3.68 13.48 -3.55
CA LYS A 9 3.42 14.91 -3.74
C LYS A 9 3.13 15.62 -2.42
N THR A 10 2.46 14.94 -1.48
CA THR A 10 2.00 15.51 -0.20
C THR A 10 2.69 14.92 1.02
N PHE A 11 3.39 13.79 0.84
CA PHE A 11 3.98 12.96 1.90
C PHE A 11 3.02 12.39 2.94
N GLU A 12 1.71 12.50 2.69
CA GLU A 12 0.69 11.82 3.49
C GLU A 12 0.87 10.29 3.39
N VAL A 13 0.64 9.60 4.52
CA VAL A 13 0.74 8.15 4.61
C VAL A 13 -0.60 7.57 5.05
N THR A 14 -1.16 6.63 4.26
CA THR A 14 -2.40 5.93 4.61
C THR A 14 -2.42 4.49 4.09
N LEU A 15 -2.71 3.53 4.98
CA LEU A 15 -2.86 2.10 4.65
C LEU A 15 -4.06 1.83 3.72
N GLN A 16 -5.01 2.78 3.64
CA GLN A 16 -6.17 2.67 2.76
C GLN A 16 -5.74 2.50 1.29
N THR A 17 -4.60 3.10 0.90
CA THR A 17 -3.98 2.94 -0.42
C THR A 17 -3.76 1.46 -0.77
N THR A 18 -3.19 0.70 0.16
CA THR A 18 -2.98 -0.75 -0.03
C THR A 18 -4.31 -1.50 -0.13
N LEU A 19 -5.27 -1.19 0.75
CA LEU A 19 -6.56 -1.91 0.81
C LEU A 19 -7.41 -1.71 -0.45
N ASP A 20 -7.35 -0.52 -1.06
CA ASP A 20 -8.10 -0.23 -2.28
C ASP A 20 -7.47 -0.88 -3.50
N ILE A 21 -6.14 -0.81 -3.64
CA ILE A 21 -5.43 -1.39 -4.79
C ILE A 21 -5.46 -2.93 -4.73
N MET A 22 -5.44 -3.54 -3.54
CA MET A 22 -5.44 -5.00 -3.41
C MET A 22 -6.67 -5.66 -4.09
N LYS A 23 -7.79 -4.94 -4.20
CA LYS A 23 -9.02 -5.43 -4.85
C LYS A 23 -8.82 -5.68 -6.36
N ASP A 24 -7.86 -4.99 -6.97
CA ASP A 24 -7.59 -5.05 -8.40
C ASP A 24 -6.38 -5.93 -8.75
N ILE A 25 -5.65 -6.44 -7.74
CA ILE A 25 -4.47 -7.27 -7.95
C ILE A 25 -4.87 -8.73 -8.16
N PRO A 26 -4.43 -9.39 -9.25
CA PRO A 26 -4.63 -10.82 -9.45
C PRO A 26 -4.04 -11.67 -8.32
N SER A 27 -4.75 -12.74 -7.94
CA SER A 27 -4.37 -13.59 -6.82
C SER A 27 -3.06 -14.37 -7.01
N ASP A 28 -2.56 -14.49 -8.24
CA ASP A 28 -1.28 -15.13 -8.56
C ASP A 28 -0.06 -14.20 -8.33
N LYS A 29 -0.29 -12.94 -7.94
CA LYS A 29 0.78 -11.96 -7.67
C LYS A 29 1.03 -11.81 -6.19
N ILE A 30 2.31 -11.83 -5.83
CA ILE A 30 2.76 -11.45 -4.49
C ILE A 30 2.65 -9.93 -4.37
N THR A 31 1.98 -9.45 -3.31
CA THR A 31 1.84 -8.02 -3.00
C THR A 31 2.74 -7.65 -1.82
N ILE A 32 3.44 -6.52 -1.93
CA ILE A 32 4.31 -5.97 -0.87
C ILE A 32 3.76 -4.59 -0.54
N THR A 33 3.43 -4.35 0.73
CA THR A 33 2.98 -3.04 1.22
C THR A 33 4.14 -2.31 1.90
N GLU A 34 4.29 -1.02 1.61
CA GLU A 34 5.43 -0.21 2.02
C GLU A 34 4.97 1.11 2.65
N SER A 35 5.75 1.62 3.60
CA SER A 35 5.46 2.83 4.40
C SER A 35 4.24 2.69 5.33
N GLY A 36 4.33 3.27 6.54
CA GLY A 36 3.18 3.40 7.45
C GLY A 36 2.82 2.15 8.26
N ILE A 37 3.68 1.13 8.27
CA ILE A 37 3.46 -0.10 9.06
C ILE A 37 4.24 0.02 10.37
N PHE A 38 3.49 0.21 11.46
CA PHE A 38 4.00 0.24 12.82
C PHE A 38 3.04 -0.56 13.71
N THR A 39 3.55 -1.14 14.79
CA THR A 39 2.76 -1.84 15.81
C THR A 39 3.04 -1.20 17.16
N HIS A 40 2.00 -0.94 17.95
CA HIS A 40 2.12 -0.52 19.36
C HIS A 40 2.03 -1.74 20.28
#